data_AF-A0AAJ4E0Q5-F1
#
_entry.id   AF-A0AAJ4E0Q5-F1
#
_cell.length_a   1.000
_cell.length_b   1.000
_cell.length_c   1.000
_cell.angle_alpha   90.00
_cell.angle_beta   90.00
_cell.angle_gamma   90.00
#
_symmetry.space_group_name_H-M   'P 1'
#
loop_
_entity.id
_entity.type
_entity.pdbx_description
1 polymer ?
#
loop_
_entity_poly.entity_id
_entity_poly.type
_entity_poly.pdbx_seq_one_letter_code
_entity_poly.pdbx_strand_id
1 'polypeptide(L)'
;MNMKHHIGYAIAICSTLSFAPPALSTEGLSANIGVTNNYIWRGVTQTDDKPAVSGGIDYAIDNGIYIGTWASNVDFGDEATTELDLYLGFGNQVGEFSYDLGYVYYGYPDGEDLNFGEAYASVGWSILSIGVSTTAHSDWSSDFGDDIYVEANVAFEILGDAELGLHFGSYDFNDGLDYQDYNVSLSKNGFSFLVSQVSEDEIDDDYKVIVSYTYEIDL
;
A
#
# COMPACT_ATOMS: atom_id res chain seq x y z
N MET A 1 -12.90 -11.58 -32.22
CA MET A 1 -11.63 -10.93 -31.83
C MET A 1 -11.65 -10.91 -30.31
N ASN A 2 -10.95 -11.86 -29.69
CA ASN A 2 -11.07 -12.10 -28.25
C ASN A 2 -10.27 -11.03 -27.51
N MET A 3 -10.95 -10.15 -26.78
CA MET A 3 -10.34 -9.27 -25.78
C MET A 3 -9.77 -10.15 -24.67
N LYS A 4 -8.45 -10.32 -24.67
CA LYS A 4 -7.73 -10.76 -23.48
C LYS A 4 -7.89 -9.63 -22.46
N HIS A 5 -8.64 -9.88 -21.39
CA HIS A 5 -8.71 -8.97 -20.26
C HIS A 5 -7.36 -9.12 -19.54
N HIS A 6 -6.48 -8.14 -19.73
CA HIS A 6 -5.26 -8.02 -18.96
C HIS A 6 -5.67 -7.37 -17.62
N ILE A 7 -5.96 -8.21 -16.63
CA ILE A 7 -6.26 -7.76 -15.26
C ILE A 7 -4.91 -7.74 -14.55
N GLY A 8 -4.54 -6.56 -14.05
CA GLY A 8 -3.20 -6.21 -13.58
C GLY A 8 -2.70 -7.08 -12.43
N TYR A 9 -1.37 -7.19 -12.36
CA TYR A 9 -0.61 -7.98 -11.39
C TYR A 9 -0.60 -7.31 -10.00
N ALA A 10 -0.29 -8.10 -8.97
CA ALA A 10 -0.27 -7.68 -7.58
C ALA A 10 0.58 -6.39 -7.40
N ILE A 11 -0.08 -5.32 -6.96
CA ILE A 11 0.56 -4.02 -6.73
C ILE A 11 1.28 -4.11 -5.39
N ALA A 12 2.60 -3.97 -5.42
CA ALA A 12 3.36 -3.61 -4.24
C ALA A 12 2.96 -2.19 -3.82
N ILE A 13 2.51 -2.09 -2.57
CA ILE A 13 1.77 -0.97 -2.00
C ILE A 13 2.74 0.20 -1.79
N CYS A 14 2.76 1.14 -2.72
CA CYS A 14 3.40 2.43 -2.50
C CYS A 14 2.48 3.53 -3.03
N SER A 15 2.09 4.44 -2.12
CA SER A 15 1.18 5.57 -2.31
C SER A 15 -0.28 5.20 -2.55
N THR A 16 -1.03 5.07 -1.45
CA THR A 16 -2.47 4.81 -1.36
C THR A 16 -2.90 3.48 -1.96
N LEU A 17 -3.83 2.79 -1.31
CA LEU A 17 -4.46 1.62 -1.89
C LEU A 17 -5.27 2.04 -3.12
N SER A 18 -4.59 2.20 -4.27
CA SER A 18 -5.19 1.87 -5.55
C SER A 18 -5.50 0.38 -5.45
N PHE A 19 -6.73 0.10 -5.05
CA PHE A 19 -7.32 -1.22 -5.06
C PHE A 19 -7.23 -1.74 -6.49
N ALA A 20 -6.14 -2.41 -6.83
CA ALA A 20 -6.25 -3.48 -7.80
C ALA A 20 -7.20 -4.49 -7.17
N PRO A 21 -8.31 -4.88 -7.82
CA PRO A 21 -8.99 -6.11 -7.41
C PRO A 21 -7.90 -7.17 -7.27
N PRO A 22 -7.90 -8.03 -6.23
CA PRO A 22 -6.86 -9.04 -6.12
C PRO A 22 -6.85 -9.74 -7.46
N ALA A 23 -5.74 -9.57 -8.18
CA ALA A 23 -5.54 -10.27 -9.40
C ALA A 23 -5.83 -11.72 -9.04
N LEU A 24 -6.62 -12.42 -9.86
CA LEU A 24 -6.50 -13.87 -9.87
C LEU A 24 -5.01 -14.10 -10.05
N SER A 25 -4.33 -14.46 -8.96
CA SER A 25 -2.89 -14.43 -8.90
C SER A 25 -2.43 -15.31 -10.04
N THR A 26 -1.85 -14.70 -11.08
CA THR A 26 -1.31 -15.49 -12.16
C THR A 26 -0.14 -16.22 -11.52
N GLU A 27 -0.24 -17.56 -11.42
CA GLU A 27 0.83 -18.36 -10.86
C GLU A 27 2.14 -17.97 -11.54
N GLY A 28 3.13 -17.61 -10.72
CA GLY A 28 4.40 -17.19 -11.25
C GLY A 28 5.09 -16.13 -10.43
N LEU A 29 6.22 -15.71 -10.99
CA LEU A 29 7.09 -14.68 -10.47
C LEU A 29 6.79 -13.37 -11.22
N SER A 30 6.63 -12.28 -10.48
CA SER A 30 6.52 -10.93 -11.04
C SER A 30 7.48 -9.99 -10.32
N ALA A 31 7.77 -8.86 -10.95
CA ALA A 31 8.54 -7.78 -10.35
C ALA A 31 7.98 -6.43 -10.73
N ASN A 32 8.23 -5.42 -9.90
CA ASN A 32 7.82 -4.05 -10.15
C ASN A 32 8.95 -3.06 -9.88
N ILE A 33 8.88 -1.90 -10.51
CA ILE A 33 9.74 -0.74 -10.23
C ILE A 33 8.92 0.54 -10.29
N GLY A 34 9.11 1.40 -9.30
CA GLY A 34 8.37 2.63 -9.10
C GLY A 34 9.26 3.85 -8.92
N VAL A 35 8.72 5.02 -9.26
CA VAL A 35 9.27 6.32 -8.88
C VAL A 35 8.13 7.24 -8.45
N THR A 36 8.36 8.02 -7.41
CA THR A 36 7.42 9.03 -6.91
C THR A 36 8.18 10.30 -6.54
N ASN A 37 7.52 11.46 -6.58
CA ASN A 37 8.07 12.69 -6.02
C ASN A 37 8.03 12.72 -4.48
N ASN A 38 7.21 11.87 -3.86
CA ASN A 38 7.08 11.73 -2.42
C ASN A 38 6.50 10.35 -2.08
N TYR A 39 7.17 9.58 -1.21
CA TYR A 39 6.62 8.33 -0.69
C TYR A 39 5.71 8.64 0.50
N ILE A 40 4.41 8.42 0.34
CA ILE A 40 3.40 8.58 1.39
C ILE A 40 2.89 7.20 1.84
N TRP A 41 2.84 6.97 3.16
CA TRP A 41 2.20 5.84 3.82
C TRP A 41 1.12 6.36 4.78
N ARG A 42 -0.14 5.93 4.58
CA ARG A 42 -1.31 6.37 5.36
C ARG A 42 -1.40 7.89 5.54
N GLY A 43 -1.12 8.63 4.47
CA GLY A 43 -1.12 10.11 4.48
C GLY A 43 0.18 10.77 4.95
N VAL A 44 1.12 10.03 5.55
CA VAL A 44 2.37 10.56 6.12
C VAL A 44 3.57 10.30 5.20
N THR A 45 4.42 11.31 5.00
CA THR A 45 5.66 11.17 4.23
C THR A 45 6.64 10.22 4.90
N GLN A 46 7.22 9.33 4.10
CA GLN A 46 8.30 8.41 4.50
C GLN A 46 9.65 8.87 3.95
N THR A 47 9.68 9.96 3.19
CA THR A 47 10.87 10.48 2.50
C THR A 47 11.11 11.97 2.75
N ASP A 48 10.57 12.52 3.83
CA ASP A 48 10.67 13.97 4.13
C ASP A 48 10.36 14.86 2.89
N ASP A 49 9.23 14.58 2.22
CA ASP A 49 8.77 15.25 1.01
C ASP A 49 9.73 15.19 -0.21
N LYS A 50 10.69 14.25 -0.20
CA LYS A 50 11.66 14.04 -1.29
C LYS A 50 11.25 12.88 -2.21
N PRO A 51 11.80 12.82 -3.43
CA PRO A 51 11.55 11.71 -4.34
C PRO A 51 11.98 10.34 -3.79
N ALA A 52 11.24 9.31 -4.18
CA ALA A 52 11.53 7.93 -3.85
C ALA A 52 11.58 7.05 -5.11
N VAL A 53 12.44 6.03 -5.08
CA VAL A 53 12.46 4.92 -6.03
C VAL A 53 12.19 3.65 -5.25
N SER A 54 11.34 2.82 -5.81
CA SER A 54 10.92 1.58 -5.18
C SER A 54 10.91 0.41 -6.15
N GLY A 55 10.83 -0.80 -5.62
CA GLY A 55 10.62 -1.99 -6.42
C GLY A 55 10.47 -3.24 -5.57
N GLY A 56 9.91 -4.27 -6.17
CA GLY A 56 9.61 -5.52 -5.48
C GLY A 56 9.65 -6.74 -6.38
N ILE A 57 9.61 -7.90 -5.73
CA ILE A 57 9.50 -9.22 -6.37
C ILE A 57 8.43 -10.00 -5.63
N ASP A 58 7.52 -10.58 -6.40
CA ASP A 58 6.36 -11.32 -5.91
C ASP A 58 6.33 -12.72 -6.49
N TYR A 59 5.91 -13.67 -5.68
CA TYR A 59 5.59 -15.02 -6.13
C TYR A 59 4.22 -15.43 -5.61
N ALA A 60 3.35 -15.86 -6.52
CA ALA A 60 2.03 -16.34 -6.18
C ALA A 60 1.75 -17.71 -6.80
N ILE A 61 0.86 -18.46 -6.15
CA ILE A 61 0.39 -19.76 -6.64
C ILE A 61 -1.13 -19.75 -6.80
N ASP A 62 -1.65 -20.59 -7.70
CA ASP A 62 -3.06 -20.63 -8.13
C ASP A 62 -4.10 -20.68 -7.01
N ASN A 63 -3.73 -21.11 -5.80
CA ASN A 63 -4.66 -21.19 -4.67
C ASN A 63 -4.85 -19.84 -3.95
N GLY A 64 -4.13 -18.78 -4.32
CA GLY A 64 -4.23 -17.44 -3.73
C GLY A 64 -3.18 -17.14 -2.66
N ILE A 65 -2.28 -18.08 -2.35
CA ILE A 65 -1.12 -17.81 -1.49
C ILE A 65 -0.09 -17.01 -2.29
N TYR A 66 0.46 -15.98 -1.66
CA TYR A 66 1.57 -15.21 -2.18
C TYR A 66 2.62 -14.91 -1.11
N ILE A 67 3.83 -14.63 -1.58
CA ILE A 67 4.95 -14.12 -0.80
C ILE A 67 5.70 -13.11 -1.68
N GLY A 68 6.20 -12.04 -1.08
CA GLY A 68 6.94 -11.04 -1.81
C GLY A 68 7.84 -10.20 -0.93
N THR A 69 8.55 -9.30 -1.59
CA THR A 69 9.39 -8.30 -0.96
C THR A 69 9.27 -7.00 -1.73
N TRP A 70 9.41 -5.90 -1.01
CA TRP A 70 9.45 -4.57 -1.57
C TRP A 70 10.54 -3.77 -0.88
N ALA A 71 11.15 -2.82 -1.58
CA ALA A 71 12.12 -1.92 -1.00
C ALA A 71 12.00 -0.53 -1.59
N SER A 72 12.36 0.47 -0.79
CA SER A 72 12.46 1.87 -1.20
C SER A 72 13.49 2.61 -0.37
N ASN A 73 13.91 3.78 -0.86
CA ASN A 73 14.54 4.74 0.02
C ASN A 73 13.51 5.40 0.95
N VAL A 74 13.95 5.74 2.15
CA VAL A 74 13.20 6.50 3.18
C VAL A 74 14.07 7.62 3.74
N ASP A 75 13.45 8.57 4.44
CA ASP A 75 14.10 9.65 5.18
C ASP A 75 13.16 10.13 6.29
N PHE A 76 13.50 9.78 7.53
CA PHE A 76 12.78 10.19 8.74
C PHE A 76 13.50 11.30 9.53
N GLY A 77 14.59 11.85 8.97
CA GLY A 77 15.49 12.76 9.69
C GLY A 77 16.45 12.07 10.66
N ASP A 78 16.59 10.74 10.58
CA ASP A 78 17.50 9.88 11.34
C ASP A 78 18.45 9.09 10.41
N GLU A 79 19.04 8.00 10.90
CA GLU A 79 19.93 7.13 10.15
C GLU A 79 19.24 6.24 9.09
N ALA A 80 17.92 6.08 9.15
CA ALA A 80 17.20 5.20 8.24
C ALA A 80 17.20 5.78 6.82
N THR A 81 17.77 5.03 5.88
CA THR A 81 17.80 5.42 4.45
C THR A 81 17.12 4.41 3.54
N THR A 82 16.81 3.22 4.07
CA THR A 82 16.26 2.09 3.32
C THR A 82 15.14 1.44 4.12
N GLU A 83 14.04 1.15 3.45
CA GLU A 83 13.00 0.25 3.91
C GLU A 83 13.03 -1.02 3.07
N LEU A 84 12.89 -2.17 3.74
CA LEU A 84 12.79 -3.50 3.15
C LEU A 84 11.61 -4.23 3.78
N ASP A 85 10.62 -4.48 2.96
CA ASP A 85 9.43 -5.20 3.35
C ASP A 85 9.50 -6.66 2.94
N LEU A 86 8.99 -7.51 3.81
CA LEU A 86 8.73 -8.92 3.54
C LEU A 86 7.29 -9.22 3.89
N TYR A 87 6.54 -9.76 2.92
CA TYR A 87 5.14 -10.05 3.13
C TYR A 87 4.75 -11.42 2.61
N LEU A 88 3.73 -11.98 3.25
CA LEU A 88 3.03 -13.15 2.78
C LEU A 88 1.55 -13.03 3.09
N GLY A 89 0.73 -13.65 2.27
CA GLY A 89 -0.70 -13.60 2.49
C GLY A 89 -1.47 -14.63 1.67
N PHE A 90 -2.78 -14.53 1.81
CA PHE A 90 -3.76 -15.37 1.17
C PHE A 90 -4.94 -14.51 0.73
N GLY A 91 -5.04 -14.29 -0.57
CA GLY A 91 -6.09 -13.49 -1.18
C GLY A 91 -6.79 -14.23 -2.31
N ASN A 92 -8.09 -14.02 -2.46
CA ASN A 92 -8.83 -14.58 -3.58
C ASN A 92 -10.07 -13.75 -3.92
N GLN A 93 -10.72 -14.09 -5.03
CA GLN A 93 -11.94 -13.47 -5.52
C GLN A 93 -12.99 -14.53 -5.85
N VAL A 94 -14.20 -14.33 -5.33
CA VAL A 94 -15.38 -15.16 -5.61
C VAL A 94 -16.49 -14.26 -6.16
N GLY A 95 -16.64 -14.25 -7.48
CA GLY A 95 -17.56 -13.33 -8.16
C GLY A 95 -17.10 -11.89 -7.99
N GLU A 96 -17.97 -11.03 -7.44
CA GLU A 96 -17.62 -9.62 -7.16
C GLU A 96 -16.98 -9.42 -5.79
N PHE A 97 -16.95 -10.47 -4.94
CA PHE A 97 -16.39 -10.41 -3.61
C PHE A 97 -14.92 -10.80 -3.64
N SER A 98 -14.08 -10.01 -2.99
CA SER A 98 -12.65 -10.28 -2.78
C SER A 98 -12.31 -10.26 -1.31
N TYR A 99 -11.27 -10.98 -0.94
CA TYR A 99 -10.70 -10.94 0.40
C TYR A 99 -9.19 -11.12 0.33
N ASP A 100 -8.51 -10.58 1.33
CA ASP A 100 -7.08 -10.76 1.54
C ASP A 100 -6.78 -10.81 3.05
N LEU A 101 -5.84 -11.65 3.44
CA LEU A 101 -5.34 -11.79 4.80
C LEU A 101 -3.83 -11.98 4.70
N GLY A 102 -3.07 -11.15 5.38
CA GLY A 102 -1.62 -11.19 5.26
C GLY A 102 -0.89 -10.71 6.50
N TYR A 103 0.42 -10.81 6.38
CA TYR A 103 1.39 -10.27 7.31
C TYR A 103 2.47 -9.55 6.52
N VAL A 104 2.85 -8.36 6.99
CA VAL A 104 3.97 -7.59 6.47
C VAL A 104 4.95 -7.37 7.61
N TYR A 105 6.24 -7.57 7.34
CA TYR A 105 7.33 -7.09 8.16
C TYR A 105 7.97 -5.90 7.45
N TYR A 106 8.04 -4.77 8.13
CA TYR A 106 8.73 -3.57 7.71
C TYR A 106 10.09 -3.53 8.38
N GLY A 107 11.14 -3.61 7.58
CA GLY A 107 12.52 -3.62 8.03
C GLY A 107 13.27 -2.36 7.64
N TYR A 108 14.03 -1.78 8.57
CA TYR A 108 14.87 -0.61 8.35
C TYR A 108 16.33 -0.94 8.67
N PRO A 109 17.09 -1.54 7.72
CA PRO A 109 18.41 -2.10 7.99
C PRO A 109 19.44 -1.09 8.52
N ASP A 110 19.26 0.18 8.18
CA ASP A 110 20.14 1.29 8.56
C ASP A 110 19.60 2.09 9.75
N GLY A 111 18.36 1.84 10.18
CA GLY A 111 17.71 2.50 11.32
C GLY A 111 17.88 1.72 12.62
N GLU A 112 17.71 2.40 13.76
CA GLU A 112 17.74 1.78 15.09
C GLU A 112 16.32 1.71 15.67
N ASP A 113 15.91 0.53 16.15
CA ASP A 113 14.63 0.27 16.82
C ASP A 113 13.38 0.71 16.01
N LEU A 114 13.42 0.61 14.68
CA LEU A 114 12.33 0.97 13.76
C LEU A 114 11.61 -0.23 13.12
N ASN A 115 12.03 -1.47 13.36
CA ASN A 115 11.37 -2.60 12.70
C ASN A 115 10.04 -2.92 13.35
N PHE A 116 9.06 -3.30 12.54
CA PHE A 116 7.77 -3.77 13.02
C PHE A 116 7.12 -4.70 12.02
N GLY A 117 6.05 -5.35 12.44
CA GLY A 117 5.20 -6.08 11.52
C GLY A 117 3.73 -5.89 11.83
N GLU A 118 2.92 -5.97 10.80
CA GLU A 118 1.47 -5.84 10.86
C GLU A 118 0.80 -7.11 10.34
N ALA A 119 -0.27 -7.51 11.03
CA ALA A 119 -1.25 -8.42 10.45
C ALA A 119 -2.38 -7.59 9.86
N TYR A 120 -2.89 -7.97 8.70
CA TYR A 120 -3.98 -7.24 8.05
C TYR A 120 -5.00 -8.17 7.41
N ALA A 121 -6.21 -7.66 7.27
CA ALA A 121 -7.28 -8.30 6.52
C ALA A 121 -8.08 -7.24 5.74
N SER A 122 -8.50 -7.58 4.53
CA SER A 122 -9.37 -6.73 3.73
C SER A 122 -10.45 -7.53 3.03
N VAL A 123 -11.53 -6.83 2.68
CA VAL A 123 -12.59 -7.34 1.82
C VAL A 123 -12.96 -6.29 0.79
N GLY A 124 -13.31 -6.74 -0.41
CA GLY A 124 -13.78 -5.88 -1.48
C GLY A 124 -15.09 -6.38 -2.08
N TRP A 125 -15.92 -5.44 -2.51
CA TRP A 125 -17.12 -5.72 -3.29
C TRP A 125 -17.31 -4.67 -4.38
N SER A 126 -17.19 -5.10 -5.64
CA SER A 126 -17.28 -4.23 -6.81
C SER A 126 -16.26 -3.08 -6.71
N ILE A 127 -16.72 -1.83 -6.64
CA ILE A 127 -15.87 -0.63 -6.55
C ILE A 127 -15.41 -0.30 -5.12
N LEU A 128 -15.93 -0.98 -4.09
CA LEU A 128 -15.68 -0.69 -2.68
C LEU A 128 -14.67 -1.69 -2.10
N SER A 129 -13.74 -1.22 -1.27
CA SER A 129 -12.97 -2.07 -0.37
C SER A 129 -12.93 -1.52 1.06
N ILE A 130 -12.74 -2.41 2.02
CA ILE A 130 -12.55 -2.09 3.43
C ILE A 130 -11.39 -2.94 3.95
N GLY A 131 -10.48 -2.30 4.68
CA GLY A 131 -9.28 -2.93 5.24
C GLY A 131 -9.13 -2.66 6.73
N VAL A 132 -8.46 -3.58 7.42
CA VAL A 132 -7.95 -3.39 8.77
C VAL A 132 -6.54 -3.94 8.86
N SER A 133 -5.64 -3.18 9.47
CA SER A 133 -4.27 -3.58 9.80
C SER A 133 -4.03 -3.34 11.28
N THR A 134 -3.19 -4.16 11.89
CA THR A 134 -2.80 -3.95 13.28
C THR A 134 -1.37 -4.38 13.54
N THR A 135 -0.69 -3.64 14.41
CA THR A 135 0.63 -3.99 14.90
C THR A 135 0.60 -5.40 15.48
N ALA A 136 1.47 -6.25 14.97
CA ALA A 136 1.67 -7.61 15.43
C ALA A 136 2.92 -7.75 16.31
N HIS A 137 3.93 -6.92 16.06
CA HIS A 137 5.14 -6.77 16.86
C HIS A 137 5.84 -5.47 16.44
N SER A 138 6.53 -4.80 17.37
CA SER A 138 7.52 -3.76 17.06
C SER A 138 8.77 -3.84 17.94
N ASP A 139 9.86 -3.21 17.50
CA ASP A 139 11.10 -3.06 18.27
C ASP A 139 10.95 -2.03 19.41
N TRP A 140 10.09 -1.02 19.25
CA TRP A 140 9.79 0.01 20.26
C TRP A 140 8.73 -0.41 21.28
N SER A 141 8.56 -1.73 21.50
CA SER A 141 7.73 -2.31 22.57
C SER A 141 6.21 -2.11 22.48
N SER A 142 5.65 -1.95 21.26
CA SER A 142 4.21 -2.03 21.01
C SER A 142 3.75 -3.50 21.11
N ASP A 143 2.66 -3.75 21.84
CA ASP A 143 2.05 -5.07 21.95
C ASP A 143 1.14 -5.37 20.74
N PHE A 144 0.81 -6.64 20.51
CA PHE A 144 -0.14 -7.01 19.45
C PHE A 144 -1.48 -6.31 19.68
N GLY A 145 -1.99 -5.62 18.67
CA GLY A 145 -3.29 -4.94 18.75
C GLY A 145 -3.24 -3.49 19.26
N ASP A 146 -2.06 -2.99 19.61
CA ASP A 146 -1.90 -1.64 20.17
C ASP A 146 -2.24 -0.56 19.14
N ASP A 147 -1.74 -0.70 17.92
CA ASP A 147 -2.03 0.24 16.85
C ASP A 147 -2.91 -0.45 15.80
N ILE A 148 -4.00 0.21 15.43
CA ILE A 148 -5.01 -0.29 14.50
C ILE A 148 -5.25 0.77 13.44
N TYR A 149 -5.17 0.36 12.19
CA TYR A 149 -5.57 1.19 11.05
C TYR A 149 -6.77 0.55 10.36
N VAL A 150 -7.81 1.34 10.13
CA VAL A 150 -9.00 0.94 9.38
C VAL A 150 -9.17 1.87 8.20
N GLU A 151 -9.51 1.31 7.04
CA GLU A 151 -9.68 2.10 5.82
C GLU A 151 -10.86 1.65 4.98
N ALA A 152 -11.33 2.57 4.14
CA ALA A 152 -12.30 2.32 3.09
C ALA A 152 -11.90 3.02 1.79
N ASN A 153 -12.01 2.30 0.68
CA ASN A 153 -11.64 2.78 -0.64
C ASN A 153 -12.80 2.64 -1.61
N VAL A 154 -12.91 3.60 -2.55
CA VAL A 154 -13.82 3.50 -3.69
C VAL A 154 -13.08 3.84 -4.97
N ALA A 155 -13.09 2.94 -5.95
CA ALA A 155 -12.41 3.09 -7.23
C ALA A 155 -13.40 3.07 -8.41
N PHE A 156 -13.43 4.15 -9.21
CA PHE A 156 -14.29 4.27 -10.38
C PHE A 156 -13.47 4.19 -11.66
N GLU A 157 -13.82 3.27 -12.56
CA GLU A 157 -13.33 3.34 -13.94
C GLU A 157 -13.95 4.58 -14.63
N ILE A 158 -13.08 5.47 -15.09
CA ILE A 158 -13.44 6.69 -15.79
C ILE A 158 -12.64 6.78 -17.09
N LEU A 159 -13.21 7.48 -18.07
CA LEU A 159 -12.51 7.75 -19.34
C LEU A 159 -11.99 6.48 -20.06
N GLY A 160 -12.56 5.30 -19.76
CA GLY A 160 -12.33 4.01 -20.42
C GLY A 160 -11.22 3.14 -19.82
N ASP A 161 -10.14 3.75 -19.33
CA ASP A 161 -8.96 3.04 -18.80
C ASP A 161 -8.21 3.87 -17.74
N ALA A 162 -8.82 4.97 -17.27
CA ALA A 162 -8.35 5.70 -16.10
C ALA A 162 -9.20 5.31 -14.88
N GLU A 163 -8.64 5.50 -13.69
CA GLU A 163 -9.33 5.22 -12.44
C GLU A 163 -9.33 6.48 -11.57
N LEU A 164 -10.51 6.81 -11.02
CA LEU A 164 -10.66 7.80 -9.95
C LEU A 164 -10.80 7.05 -8.63
N GLY A 165 -9.84 7.23 -7.73
CA GLY A 165 -9.85 6.67 -6.39
C GLY A 165 -10.27 7.70 -5.34
N LEU A 166 -11.09 7.26 -4.39
CA LEU A 166 -11.38 7.96 -3.14
C LEU A 166 -10.99 7.06 -1.99
N HIS A 167 -10.35 7.62 -0.98
CA HIS A 167 -9.92 6.87 0.19
C HIS A 167 -10.13 7.67 1.47
N PHE A 168 -10.46 6.92 2.51
CA PHE A 168 -10.52 7.37 3.90
C PHE A 168 -9.89 6.31 4.79
N GLY A 169 -8.96 6.71 5.64
CA GLY A 169 -8.39 5.87 6.69
C GLY A 169 -8.45 6.53 8.05
N SER A 170 -8.40 5.71 9.09
CA SER A 170 -8.32 6.12 10.49
C SER A 170 -7.28 5.25 11.18
N TYR A 171 -6.32 5.90 11.81
CA TYR A 171 -5.28 5.26 12.59
C TYR A 171 -5.55 5.58 14.06
N ASP A 172 -5.81 4.54 14.84
CA ASP A 172 -5.93 4.59 16.29
C ASP A 172 -4.64 3.99 16.90
N PHE A 173 -3.93 4.76 17.72
CA PHE A 173 -2.70 4.34 18.38
C PHE A 173 -2.94 4.11 19.87
N ASN A 174 -2.27 3.12 20.45
CA ASN A 174 -2.25 2.94 21.90
C ASN A 174 -1.35 4.01 22.57
N ASP A 175 -0.21 4.32 21.96
CA ASP A 175 0.73 5.34 22.40
C ASP A 175 1.14 6.21 21.19
N GLY A 176 0.35 7.24 20.93
CA GLY A 176 0.52 8.11 19.77
C GLY A 176 -0.63 9.11 19.60
N LEU A 177 -0.63 9.79 18.47
CA LEU A 177 -1.71 10.67 18.05
C LEU A 177 -2.61 9.92 17.07
N ASP A 178 -3.87 9.74 17.44
CA ASP A 178 -4.88 9.23 16.52
C ASP A 178 -5.11 10.25 15.40
N TYR A 179 -5.22 9.78 14.16
CA TYR A 179 -5.48 10.66 13.03
C TYR A 179 -6.24 9.95 11.92
N GLN A 180 -6.74 10.71 10.96
CA GLN A 180 -7.37 10.20 9.75
C GLN A 180 -6.63 10.69 8.52
N ASP A 181 -6.59 9.88 7.46
CA ASP A 181 -6.07 10.28 6.15
C ASP A 181 -7.14 10.24 5.06
N TYR A 182 -7.04 11.20 4.13
CA TYR A 182 -8.00 11.44 3.07
C TYR A 182 -7.28 11.58 1.74
N ASN A 183 -7.73 10.80 0.76
CA ASN A 183 -7.00 10.68 -0.49
C ASN A 183 -7.97 10.75 -1.69
N VAL A 184 -7.57 11.51 -2.71
CA VAL A 184 -8.20 11.53 -4.02
C VAL A 184 -7.14 11.27 -5.08
N SER A 185 -7.30 10.19 -5.85
CA SER A 185 -6.32 9.77 -6.84
C SER A 185 -6.91 9.68 -8.25
N LEU A 186 -6.06 9.93 -9.24
CA LEU A 186 -6.31 9.65 -10.65
C LEU A 186 -5.15 8.80 -11.18
N SER A 187 -5.42 7.58 -11.62
CA SER A 187 -4.40 6.70 -12.16
C SER A 187 -4.71 6.23 -13.58
N LYS A 188 -3.67 5.99 -14.38
CA LYS A 188 -3.77 5.44 -15.73
C LYS A 188 -2.41 4.95 -16.23
N ASN A 189 -2.36 3.71 -16.74
CA ASN A 189 -1.17 3.13 -17.39
C ASN A 189 0.11 3.28 -16.56
N GLY A 190 0.03 2.97 -15.27
CA GLY A 190 1.14 3.05 -14.32
C GLY A 190 1.39 4.44 -13.73
N PHE A 191 0.88 5.52 -14.35
CA PHE A 191 0.93 6.86 -13.76
C PHE A 191 -0.17 7.02 -12.71
N SER A 192 0.15 7.72 -11.62
CA SER A 192 -0.81 8.18 -10.62
C SER A 192 -0.57 9.65 -10.28
N PHE A 193 -1.68 10.35 -10.04
CA PHE A 193 -1.73 11.67 -9.43
C PHE A 193 -2.60 11.56 -8.18
N LEU A 194 -2.09 11.97 -7.03
CA LEU A 194 -2.77 11.85 -5.74
C LEU A 194 -2.73 13.18 -5.00
N VAL A 195 -3.84 13.54 -4.37
CA VAL A 195 -3.91 14.57 -3.35
C VAL A 195 -4.21 13.89 -2.02
N SER A 196 -3.37 14.13 -1.02
CA SER A 196 -3.43 13.54 0.32
C SER A 196 -3.54 14.63 1.38
N GLN A 197 -4.31 14.35 2.43
CA GLN A 197 -4.41 15.17 3.64
C GLN A 197 -4.55 14.28 4.87
N VAL A 198 -4.00 14.71 6.00
CA VAL A 198 -4.26 14.14 7.32
C VAL A 198 -5.12 15.08 8.18
N SER A 199 -5.83 14.55 9.18
CA SER A 199 -6.72 15.33 10.05
C SER A 199 -5.98 16.16 11.12
N GLU A 200 -4.76 15.76 11.46
CA GLU A 200 -3.98 16.34 12.56
C GLU A 200 -2.81 17.20 12.05
N ASP A 201 -2.89 18.52 12.30
CA ASP A 201 -1.86 19.50 11.91
C ASP A 201 -0.49 19.23 12.57
N GLU A 202 -0.45 18.48 13.68
CA GLU A 202 0.81 18.07 14.33
C GLU A 202 1.58 17.04 13.50
N ILE A 203 0.89 16.30 12.63
CA ILE A 203 1.47 15.32 11.71
C ILE A 203 1.83 16.03 10.41
N ASP A 204 0.87 16.73 9.81
CA ASP A 204 1.08 17.56 8.62
C ASP A 204 -0.05 18.59 8.50
N ASP A 205 0.30 19.85 8.29
CA ASP A 205 -0.68 20.94 8.13
C ASP A 205 -0.98 21.26 6.65
N ASP A 206 -0.26 20.63 5.71
CA ASP A 206 -0.35 20.90 4.29
C ASP A 206 -0.91 19.72 3.49
N TYR A 207 -1.66 20.04 2.42
CA TYR A 207 -2.03 19.04 1.42
C TYR A 207 -0.80 18.59 0.64
N LYS A 208 -0.62 17.27 0.51
CA LYS A 208 0.43 16.71 -0.35
C LYS A 208 -0.11 16.43 -1.74
N VAL A 209 0.71 16.75 -2.74
CA VAL A 209 0.46 16.40 -4.15
C VAL A 209 1.54 15.43 -4.61
N ILE A 210 1.11 14.24 -4.98
CA ILE A 210 1.98 13.13 -5.33
C ILE A 210 1.78 12.77 -6.80
N VAL A 211 2.89 12.56 -7.49
CA VAL A 211 2.95 12.04 -8.85
C VAL A 211 3.89 10.85 -8.84
N SER A 212 3.36 9.71 -9.25
CA SER A 212 4.13 8.46 -9.32
C SER A 212 3.98 7.76 -10.65
N TYR A 213 4.93 6.88 -10.94
CA TYR A 213 4.89 5.94 -12.05
C TYR A 213 5.42 4.59 -11.59
N THR A 214 4.64 3.54 -11.84
CA THR A 214 5.03 2.15 -11.59
C THR A 214 5.00 1.35 -12.88
N TYR A 215 5.99 0.48 -13.06
CA TYR A 215 6.09 -0.46 -14.16
C TYR A 215 6.13 -1.90 -13.66
N GLU A 216 5.25 -2.72 -14.20
CA GLU A 216 5.12 -4.15 -13.89
C GLU A 216 5.89 -5.01 -14.90
N ILE A 217 6.52 -6.07 -14.40
CA ILE A 217 7.38 -6.99 -15.15
C ILE A 217 6.93 -8.43 -14.87
N ASP A 218 6.50 -9.10 -15.94
CA ASP A 218 6.25 -10.54 -15.93
C ASP A 218 7.59 -11.29 -16.15
N LEU A 219 7.91 -12.27 -15.29
CA LEU A 219 9.18 -13.01 -15.30
C LEU A 219 9.05 -14.46 -15.84
#